data_AF-A0A2G2A233-F1
#
_entry.id   AF-A0A2G2A233-F1
#
_cell.length_a   1.000
_cell.length_b   1.000
_cell.length_c   1.000
_cell.angle_alpha   90.00
_cell.angle_beta   90.00
_cell.angle_gamma   90.00
#
_symmetry.space_group_name_H-M   'P 1'
#
loop_
_entity.id
_entity.type
_entity.pdbx_description
1 polymer ?
#
loop_
_entity_poly.entity_id
_entity_poly.type
_entity_poly.pdbx_seq_one_letter_code
_entity_poly.pdbx_strand_id
1 'polypeptide(L)'
;MRYGETGLKWHADATYIRVEGRWRYTYRAIDKEEHLVDVYLSDTRDQNAAEDFFLQAETTTGISPDLITTDKEPALTPALDNAFGNCTRHRDSKYMNNIIESDHRVTKSRLRIVKGFKDIFSALRFCTTFEEIRQYFRMKNKSRAQKRKLLASKTYEFNKIDALVD
;
A
#
# COMPACT_ATOMS: atom_id res chain seq x y z
N MET A 1 -8.46 5.97 9.65
CA MET A 1 -9.19 5.23 8.60
C MET A 1 -9.16 6.09 7.34
N ARG A 2 -8.87 5.51 6.17
CA ARG A 2 -8.75 6.23 4.88
C ARG A 2 -10.11 6.30 4.16
N TYR A 3 -11.19 6.38 4.93
CA TYR A 3 -12.55 6.20 4.45
C TYR A 3 -12.95 7.36 3.52
N GLY A 4 -13.23 7.07 2.26
CA GLY A 4 -13.60 8.04 1.24
C GLY A 4 -12.45 8.93 0.72
N GLU A 5 -11.20 8.66 1.11
CA GLU A 5 -10.05 9.50 0.75
C GLU A 5 -9.28 9.03 -0.49
N THR A 6 -9.58 7.83 -1.01
CA THR A 6 -8.88 7.23 -2.14
C THR A 6 -9.68 7.33 -3.44
N GLY A 7 -8.98 7.35 -4.58
CA GLY A 7 -9.63 7.35 -5.90
C GLY A 7 -10.20 5.98 -6.30
N LEU A 8 -11.09 5.96 -7.28
CA LEU A 8 -11.74 4.73 -7.81
C LEU A 8 -10.83 3.83 -8.67
N LYS A 9 -9.60 4.26 -8.97
CA LYS A 9 -8.66 3.53 -9.82
C LYS A 9 -7.46 3.14 -9.00
N TRP A 10 -7.30 1.86 -8.75
CA TRP A 10 -6.20 1.35 -7.93
C TRP A 10 -5.12 0.69 -8.79
N HIS A 11 -3.92 0.69 -8.26
CA HIS A 11 -2.81 -0.14 -8.66
C HIS A 11 -2.46 -1.04 -7.48
N ALA A 12 -2.31 -2.34 -7.71
CA ALA A 12 -1.96 -3.32 -6.68
C ALA A 12 -0.78 -4.19 -7.12
N ASP A 13 0.10 -4.51 -6.17
CA ASP A 13 1.28 -5.38 -6.39
C ASP A 13 1.63 -6.11 -5.09
N ALA A 14 2.30 -7.25 -5.22
CA ALA A 14 2.75 -8.06 -4.11
C ALA A 14 4.28 -8.13 -4.07
N THR A 15 4.86 -8.05 -2.88
CA THR A 15 6.29 -8.19 -2.68
C THR A 15 6.63 -9.14 -1.54
N TYR A 16 7.85 -9.67 -1.56
CA TYR A 16 8.31 -10.57 -0.52
C TYR A 16 8.94 -9.79 0.64
N ILE A 17 8.69 -10.25 1.86
CA ILE A 17 9.40 -9.80 3.06
C ILE A 17 9.87 -10.99 3.87
N ARG A 18 10.94 -10.81 4.64
CA ARG A 18 11.48 -11.88 5.49
C ARG A 18 10.95 -11.72 6.91
N VAL A 19 10.30 -12.75 7.43
CA VAL A 19 9.73 -12.78 8.78
C VAL A 19 10.05 -14.14 9.39
N GLU A 20 10.66 -14.16 10.57
CA GLU A 20 11.09 -15.39 11.27
C GLU A 20 11.97 -16.29 10.39
N GLY A 21 12.82 -15.66 9.59
CA GLY A 21 13.71 -16.36 8.66
C GLY A 21 13.04 -16.89 7.38
N ARG A 22 11.71 -16.86 7.28
CA ARG A 22 10.91 -17.32 6.12
C ARG A 22 10.51 -16.15 5.23
N TRP A 23 10.32 -16.43 3.94
CA TRP A 23 9.71 -15.46 3.02
C TRP A 23 8.19 -15.47 3.21
N ARG A 24 7.62 -14.28 3.33
CA ARG A 24 6.18 -13.99 3.40
C ARG A 24 5.84 -12.91 2.38
N TYR A 25 4.56 -12.63 2.16
CA TYR A 25 4.09 -11.77 1.08
C TYR A 25 3.36 -10.56 1.61
N THR A 26 3.76 -9.38 1.17
CA THR A 26 3.05 -8.13 1.46
C THR A 26 2.34 -7.67 0.20
N TYR A 27 1.03 -7.58 0.28
CA TYR A 27 0.19 -6.98 -0.76
C TYR A 27 0.01 -5.50 -0.45
N ARG A 28 -0.01 -4.69 -1.49
CA ARG A 28 -0.14 -3.25 -1.35
C ARG A 28 -0.88 -2.66 -2.52
N ALA A 29 -1.73 -1.68 -2.24
CA ALA A 29 -2.43 -0.91 -3.25
C ALA A 29 -2.28 0.60 -3.03
N ILE A 30 -2.28 1.32 -4.14
CA ILE A 30 -2.35 2.78 -4.20
C ILE A 30 -3.37 3.21 -5.25
N ASP A 31 -3.97 4.39 -5.10
CA ASP A 31 -4.79 4.96 -6.16
C ASP A 31 -3.93 5.56 -7.29
N LYS A 32 -4.58 6.05 -8.35
CA LYS A 32 -3.91 6.70 -9.49
C LYS A 32 -3.11 7.96 -9.10
N GLU A 33 -3.52 8.64 -8.05
CA GLU A 33 -2.87 9.81 -7.46
C GLU A 33 -1.79 9.39 -6.45
N GLU A 34 -1.50 8.09 -6.40
CA GLU A 34 -0.60 7.31 -5.56
C GLU A 34 -1.02 7.22 -4.09
N HIS A 35 -2.19 7.73 -3.66
CA HIS A 35 -2.64 7.61 -2.27
C HIS A 35 -2.69 6.16 -1.83
N LEU A 36 -2.18 5.89 -0.62
CA LEU A 36 -2.23 4.57 -0.03
C LEU A 36 -3.68 4.09 0.07
N VAL A 37 -3.98 2.97 -0.58
CA VAL A 37 -5.27 2.28 -0.45
C VAL A 37 -5.20 1.37 0.74
N ASP A 38 -4.36 0.33 0.67
CA ASP A 38 -4.09 -0.52 1.82
C ASP A 38 -2.80 -1.33 1.72
N VAL A 39 -2.42 -1.95 2.84
CA VAL A 39 -1.32 -2.91 2.97
C VAL A 39 -1.82 -4.14 3.72
N TYR A 40 -1.45 -5.33 3.22
CA TYR A 40 -1.79 -6.61 3.83
C TYR A 40 -0.58 -7.54 3.85
N LEU A 41 -0.48 -8.38 4.87
CA LEU A 41 0.62 -9.33 5.04
C LEU A 41 0.05 -10.74 5.13
N SER A 42 0.53 -11.63 4.26
CA SER A 42 0.15 -13.04 4.21
C SER A 42 1.36 -13.95 4.28
N ASP A 43 1.15 -15.14 4.81
CA ASP A 43 2.13 -16.23 4.79
C ASP A 43 2.25 -16.88 3.41
N THR A 44 1.18 -16.85 2.62
CA THR A 44 1.07 -17.49 1.31
C THR A 44 0.88 -16.44 0.19
N ARG A 45 1.25 -16.85 -1.03
CA ARG A 45 0.98 -16.10 -2.26
C ARG A 45 -0.04 -16.87 -3.10
N ASP A 46 -1.25 -16.97 -2.57
CA ASP A 46 -2.36 -17.65 -3.22
C ASP A 46 -3.51 -16.67 -3.49
N GLN A 47 -4.53 -17.18 -4.18
CA GLN A 47 -5.71 -16.42 -4.54
C GLN A 47 -6.48 -15.93 -3.32
N ASN A 48 -6.62 -16.76 -2.28
CA ASN A 48 -7.38 -16.42 -1.08
C ASN A 48 -6.74 -15.24 -0.35
N ALA A 49 -5.41 -15.25 -0.19
CA ALA A 49 -4.68 -14.15 0.41
C ALA A 49 -4.80 -12.84 -0.39
N ALA A 50 -4.84 -12.93 -1.72
CA ALA A 50 -5.09 -11.77 -2.57
C ALA A 50 -6.54 -11.26 -2.46
N GLU A 51 -7.51 -12.15 -2.35
CA GLU A 51 -8.94 -11.82 -2.19
C GLU A 51 -9.19 -11.13 -0.84
N ASP A 52 -8.66 -11.69 0.25
CA ASP A 52 -8.70 -11.10 1.59
C ASP A 52 -8.11 -9.69 1.59
N PHE A 53 -7.01 -9.48 0.87
CA PHE A 53 -6.42 -8.15 0.71
C PHE A 53 -7.37 -7.16 0.03
N PHE A 54 -8.02 -7.56 -1.06
CA PHE A 54 -8.94 -6.68 -1.79
C PHE A 54 -10.19 -6.34 -0.97
N LEU A 55 -10.76 -7.33 -0.26
CA LEU A 55 -11.90 -7.11 0.63
C LEU A 55 -11.53 -6.23 1.83
N GLN A 56 -10.34 -6.42 2.40
CA GLN A 56 -9.81 -5.54 3.44
C GLN A 56 -9.64 -4.11 2.90
N ALA A 57 -9.08 -3.95 1.70
CA ALA A 57 -8.86 -2.63 1.08
C ALA A 57 -10.19 -1.88 0.84
N GLU A 58 -11.22 -2.58 0.36
CA GLU A 58 -12.57 -2.02 0.23
C GLU A 58 -13.13 -1.61 1.59
N THR A 59 -12.99 -2.45 2.62
CA THR A 59 -13.45 -2.14 3.98
C THR A 59 -12.72 -0.93 4.57
N THR A 60 -11.39 -0.87 4.42
CA THR A 60 -10.53 0.22 4.93
C THR A 60 -10.87 1.57 4.30
N THR A 61 -11.24 1.57 3.02
CA THR A 61 -11.49 2.79 2.23
C THR A 61 -12.97 3.13 2.08
N GLY A 62 -13.87 2.18 2.28
CA GLY A 62 -15.30 2.32 1.96
C GLY A 62 -15.58 2.47 0.47
N ILE A 63 -14.64 2.07 -0.40
CA ILE A 63 -14.68 2.32 -1.84
C ILE A 63 -14.57 1.00 -2.60
N SER A 64 -15.55 0.74 -3.46
CA SER A 64 -15.46 -0.26 -4.52
C SER A 64 -14.81 0.36 -5.75
N PRO A 65 -13.69 -0.18 -6.26
CA PRO A 65 -12.95 0.43 -7.36
C PRO A 65 -13.56 0.15 -8.74
N ASP A 66 -13.48 1.11 -9.66
CA ASP A 66 -13.89 0.95 -11.06
C ASP A 66 -12.86 0.13 -11.87
N LEU A 67 -11.59 0.24 -11.49
CA LEU A 67 -10.46 -0.30 -12.24
C LEU A 67 -9.33 -0.65 -11.28
N ILE A 68 -8.86 -1.90 -11.33
CA ILE A 68 -7.63 -2.31 -10.67
C ILE A 68 -6.60 -2.69 -11.72
N THR A 69 -5.41 -2.09 -11.60
CA THR A 69 -4.25 -2.41 -12.42
C THR A 69 -3.27 -3.23 -11.59
N THR A 70 -2.92 -4.41 -12.06
CA THR A 70 -1.97 -5.28 -11.36
C THR A 70 -0.83 -5.71 -12.27
N ASP A 71 0.24 -6.26 -11.68
CA ASP A 71 1.16 -7.08 -12.46
C ASP A 71 0.48 -8.38 -12.93
N LYS A 72 1.12 -9.10 -13.86
CA LYS A 72 0.69 -10.41 -14.37
C LYS A 72 0.85 -11.52 -13.34
N GLU A 73 0.58 -11.22 -12.08
CA GLU A 73 0.58 -12.20 -11.00
C GLU A 73 -0.67 -13.08 -11.10
N PRO A 74 -0.50 -14.42 -11.22
CA PRO A 74 -1.63 -15.33 -11.44
C PRO A 74 -2.69 -15.33 -10.33
N ALA A 75 -2.31 -14.98 -9.10
CA ALA A 75 -3.24 -14.97 -7.96
C ALA A 75 -4.15 -13.73 -7.93
N LEU A 76 -3.72 -12.60 -8.51
CA LEU A 76 -4.44 -11.33 -8.39
C LEU A 76 -5.69 -11.29 -9.26
N THR A 77 -5.63 -11.77 -10.51
CA THR A 77 -6.79 -11.78 -11.41
C THR A 77 -8.00 -12.55 -10.85
N PRO A 78 -7.88 -13.84 -10.48
CA PRO A 78 -9.04 -14.57 -9.98
C PRO A 78 -9.50 -14.06 -8.61
N ALA A 79 -8.59 -13.50 -7.80
CA ALA A 79 -8.96 -12.84 -6.55
C ALA A 79 -9.81 -11.58 -6.77
N LEU A 80 -9.50 -10.80 -7.81
CA LEU A 80 -10.30 -9.63 -8.20
C LEU A 80 -11.69 -10.03 -8.68
N ASP A 81 -11.76 -11.06 -9.52
CA ASP A 81 -13.03 -11.57 -10.02
C ASP A 81 -13.91 -12.10 -8.87
N ASN A 82 -13.33 -12.73 -7.86
CA ASN A 82 -14.07 -13.16 -6.67
C ASN A 82 -14.50 -11.98 -5.79
N ALA A 83 -13.58 -11.05 -5.50
CA ALA A 83 -13.85 -9.93 -4.59
C ALA A 83 -14.88 -8.94 -5.15
N PHE A 84 -14.79 -8.63 -6.45
CA PHE A 84 -15.57 -7.55 -7.06
C PHE A 84 -16.43 -7.98 -8.26
N GLY A 85 -16.24 -9.18 -8.79
CA GLY A 85 -16.96 -9.65 -9.97
C GLY A 85 -16.84 -8.69 -11.16
N ASN A 86 -17.96 -8.47 -11.85
CA ASN A 86 -18.01 -7.60 -13.03
C ASN A 86 -18.06 -6.09 -12.70
N CYS A 87 -18.09 -5.72 -11.41
CA CYS A 87 -18.16 -4.32 -10.99
C CYS A 87 -16.84 -3.58 -11.19
N THR A 88 -15.71 -4.31 -11.17
CA THR A 88 -14.37 -3.76 -11.29
C THR A 88 -13.70 -4.29 -12.55
N ARG A 89 -13.14 -3.39 -13.36
CA ARG A 89 -12.33 -3.80 -14.52
C ARG A 89 -10.94 -4.19 -14.08
N HIS A 90 -10.42 -5.30 -14.59
CA HIS A 90 -9.01 -5.66 -14.43
C HIS A 90 -8.17 -5.16 -15.62
N ARG A 91 -6.95 -4.70 -15.34
CA ARG A 91 -5.98 -4.29 -16.36
C ARG A 91 -4.57 -4.76 -16.02
N ASP A 92 -3.94 -5.46 -16.95
CA ASP A 92 -2.57 -5.97 -16.85
C ASP A 92 -1.61 -5.21 -17.80
N SER A 93 -1.40 -3.91 -17.55
CA SER A 93 -0.55 -3.10 -18.42
C SER A 93 0.83 -2.85 -17.81
N LYS A 94 1.86 -3.44 -18.40
CA LYS A 94 3.28 -3.23 -18.01
C LYS A 94 3.64 -1.74 -17.89
N TYR A 95 3.17 -0.90 -18.81
CA TYR A 95 3.45 0.54 -18.77
C TYR A 95 2.77 1.22 -17.58
N MET A 96 1.53 0.84 -17.26
CA MET A 96 0.79 1.41 -16.13
C MET A 96 1.28 0.88 -14.78
N ASN A 97 1.91 -0.30 -14.76
CA ASN A 97 2.54 -0.87 -13.57
C ASN A 97 3.76 -0.06 -13.10
N ASN A 98 4.35 0.75 -13.97
CA ASN A 98 5.45 1.65 -13.59
C ASN A 98 5.11 2.56 -12.39
N ILE A 99 3.83 2.93 -12.21
CA ILE A 99 3.38 3.77 -11.09
C ILE A 99 3.62 3.03 -9.76
N ILE A 100 3.07 1.83 -9.63
CA ILE A 100 3.21 1.05 -8.40
C ILE A 100 4.62 0.51 -8.22
N GLU A 101 5.30 0.08 -9.30
CA GLU A 101 6.70 -0.33 -9.23
C GLU A 101 7.60 0.80 -8.72
N SER A 102 7.39 2.02 -9.22
CA SER A 102 8.18 3.18 -8.81
C SER A 102 7.92 3.56 -7.36
N ASP A 103 6.65 3.51 -6.94
CA ASP A 103 6.25 3.78 -5.57
C ASP A 103 6.83 2.73 -4.59
N HIS A 104 6.80 1.45 -4.98
CA HIS A 104 7.36 0.31 -4.24
C HIS A 104 8.86 0.38 -4.02
N ARG A 105 9.63 1.09 -4.86
CA ARG A 105 11.08 1.21 -4.68
C ARG A 105 11.45 1.78 -3.31
N VAL A 106 10.66 2.72 -2.79
CA VAL A 106 10.92 3.33 -1.48
C VAL A 106 10.75 2.31 -0.37
N THR A 107 9.63 1.58 -0.37
CA THR A 107 9.33 0.54 0.63
C THR A 107 10.34 -0.59 0.59
N LYS A 108 10.64 -1.11 -0.61
CA LYS A 108 11.68 -2.15 -0.83
C LYS A 108 13.05 -1.71 -0.31
N SER A 109 13.42 -0.44 -0.48
CA SER A 109 14.68 0.08 0.04
C SER A 109 14.78 0.00 1.57
N ARG A 110 13.68 0.25 2.28
CA ARG A 110 13.62 0.17 3.75
C ARG A 110 13.57 -1.27 4.24
N LEU A 111 12.74 -2.11 3.62
CA LEU A 111 12.66 -3.53 3.92
C LEU A 111 14.03 -4.23 3.77
N ARG A 112 14.81 -3.84 2.74
CA ARG A 112 16.18 -4.33 2.54
C ARG A 112 17.13 -3.95 3.69
N ILE A 113 16.96 -2.78 4.29
CA ILE A 113 17.79 -2.32 5.43
C ILE A 113 17.44 -3.10 6.70
N VAL A 114 16.15 -3.37 6.94
CA VAL A 114 15.67 -4.08 8.13
C VAL A 114 16.16 -5.54 8.17
N LYS A 115 16.55 -6.13 7.02
CA LYS A 115 17.07 -7.51 6.89
C LYS A 115 16.13 -8.63 7.37
N GLY A 116 14.90 -8.29 7.73
CA GLY A 116 13.85 -9.20 8.14
C GLY A 116 13.35 -8.94 9.56
N PHE A 117 12.15 -9.44 9.84
CA PHE A 117 11.48 -9.28 11.12
C PHE A 117 11.53 -10.58 11.92
N LYS A 118 11.50 -10.46 13.25
CA LYS A 118 11.43 -11.62 14.17
C LYS A 118 10.00 -12.08 14.45
N ASP A 119 9.00 -11.32 14.02
CA ASP A 119 7.59 -11.53 14.35
C ASP A 119 6.72 -10.91 13.24
N ILE A 120 5.59 -11.56 12.94
CA ILE A 120 4.65 -11.12 11.90
C ILE A 120 3.98 -9.80 12.26
N PHE A 121 3.59 -9.61 13.52
CA PHE A 121 2.91 -8.38 13.93
C PHE A 121 3.85 -7.18 13.84
N SER A 122 5.13 -7.38 14.14
CA SER A 122 6.17 -6.37 13.99
C SER A 122 6.41 -6.01 12.53
N ALA A 123 6.38 -7.00 11.63
CA ALA A 123 6.44 -6.77 10.19
C ALA A 123 5.22 -5.98 9.70
N LEU A 124 4.02 -6.39 10.10
CA LEU A 124 2.77 -5.72 9.74
C LEU A 124 2.76 -4.27 10.24
N ARG A 125 3.03 -4.04 11.54
CA ARG A 125 3.15 -2.71 12.13
C ARG A 125 4.16 -1.84 11.38
N PHE A 126 5.34 -2.39 11.07
CA PHE A 126 6.32 -1.64 10.31
C PHE A 126 5.77 -1.24 8.94
N CYS A 127 5.24 -2.18 8.18
CA CYS A 127 4.75 -1.92 6.83
C CYS A 127 3.60 -0.91 6.84
N THR A 128 2.62 -1.06 7.74
CA THR A 128 1.48 -0.14 7.84
C THR A 128 1.92 1.25 8.30
N THR A 129 2.62 1.36 9.44
CA THR A 129 3.05 2.64 9.99
C THR A 129 4.02 3.37 9.04
N PHE A 130 4.95 2.65 8.40
CA PHE A 130 5.87 3.24 7.45
C PHE A 130 5.12 3.86 6.26
N GLU A 131 4.15 3.13 5.69
CA GLU A 131 3.36 3.62 4.56
C GLU A 131 2.48 4.81 4.95
N GLU A 132 1.88 4.81 6.14
CA GLU A 132 1.08 5.94 6.65
C GLU A 132 1.92 7.19 6.86
N ILE A 133 3.08 7.07 7.51
CA ILE A 133 4.01 8.19 7.69
C ILE A 133 4.46 8.70 6.32
N ARG A 134 4.80 7.80 5.40
CA ARG A 134 5.21 8.16 4.04
C ARG A 134 4.09 8.92 3.31
N GLN A 135 2.85 8.46 3.42
CA GLN A 135 1.66 9.11 2.85
C GLN A 135 1.47 10.50 3.45
N TYR A 136 1.53 10.62 4.77
CA TYR A 136 1.37 11.90 5.48
C TYR A 136 2.43 12.93 5.06
N PHE A 137 3.71 12.53 4.99
CA PHE A 137 4.79 13.44 4.59
C PHE A 137 4.91 13.65 3.07
N ARG A 138 4.07 12.99 2.26
CA ARG A 138 4.11 13.14 0.82
C ARG A 138 3.72 14.57 0.41
N MET A 139 4.49 15.12 -0.52
CA MET A 139 4.30 16.47 -1.08
C MET A 139 4.59 16.42 -2.59
N LYS A 140 3.57 16.07 -3.38
CA LYS A 140 3.63 16.08 -4.85
C LYS A 140 3.58 17.50 -5.38
N ASN A 141 4.17 17.71 -6.56
CA ASN A 141 4.14 19.00 -7.29
C ASN A 141 4.67 20.19 -6.48
N LYS A 142 5.61 19.96 -5.55
CA LYS A 142 6.29 21.00 -4.76
C LYS A 142 7.78 21.02 -5.06
N SER A 143 8.33 22.22 -5.20
CA SER A 143 9.79 22.43 -5.29
C SER A 143 10.48 22.06 -3.98
N ARG A 144 11.81 21.88 -4.01
CA ARG A 144 12.60 21.60 -2.79
C ARG A 144 12.43 22.69 -1.73
N ALA A 145 12.37 23.95 -2.14
CA ALA A 145 12.17 25.09 -1.23
C ALA A 145 10.78 25.05 -0.57
N GLN A 146 9.73 24.77 -1.35
CA GLN A 146 8.37 24.63 -0.82
C GLN A 146 8.26 23.46 0.16
N LYS A 147 8.88 22.31 -0.18
CA LYS A 147 8.91 21.14 0.73
C LYS A 147 9.57 21.45 2.06
N ARG A 148 10.71 22.16 2.06
CA ARG A 148 11.40 22.56 3.30
C ARG A 148 10.53 23.44 4.19
N LYS A 149 9.81 24.40 3.60
CA LYS A 149 8.90 25.28 4.35
C LYS A 149 7.73 24.51 4.97
N LEU A 150 7.15 23.56 4.22
CA LEU A 150 6.02 22.75 4.67
C LEU A 150 6.43 21.65 5.66
N LEU A 151 7.66 21.15 5.59
CA LEU A 151 8.14 20.06 6.43
C LEU A 151 8.05 20.43 7.91
N ALA A 152 8.53 21.62 8.30
CA ALA A 152 8.47 22.08 9.69
C ALA A 152 7.04 22.08 10.24
N SER A 153 6.08 22.60 9.46
CA SER A 153 4.66 22.62 9.85
C SER A 153 4.07 21.21 9.92
N LYS A 154 4.32 20.34 8.93
CA LYS A 154 3.86 18.95 8.97
C LYS A 154 4.44 18.16 10.14
N THR A 155 5.72 18.36 10.46
CA THR A 155 6.36 17.71 11.61
C THR A 155 5.75 18.18 12.92
N TYR A 156 5.46 19.47 13.05
CA TYR A 156 4.78 20.00 14.23
C TYR A 156 3.40 19.37 14.43
N GLU A 157 2.58 19.33 13.37
CA GLU A 157 1.25 18.71 13.44
C GLU A 157 1.32 17.20 13.73
N PHE A 158 2.29 16.49 13.12
CA PHE A 158 2.51 15.07 13.37
C PHE A 158 2.83 14.79 14.86
N ASN A 159 3.74 15.56 15.45
CA ASN A 159 4.10 15.40 16.87
C ASN A 159 2.95 15.74 17.82
N LYS A 160 2.06 16.65 17.41
CA LYS A 160 0.86 17.00 18.19
C LYS A 160 -0.14 15.85 18.22
N ILE A 161 -0.27 15.10 17.13
CA ILE A 161 -1.13 13.91 17.07
C ILE A 161 -0.59 12.85 18.04
N ASP A 162 0.73 12.63 18.07
CA ASP A 162 1.38 11.67 18.97
C ASP A 162 1.08 11.98 20.45
N ALA A 163 1.18 13.26 20.83
CA ALA A 163 0.92 13.73 22.19
C ALA A 163 -0.56 13.66 22.65
N LEU A 164 -1.49 13.27 21.77
CA LEU A 164 -2.92 13.10 22.10
C LEU A 164 -3.31 11.62 22.28
N VAL A 165 -2.39 10.69 22.05
CA VAL A 165 -2.61 9.24 22.15
C VAL A 165 -1.95 8.65 23.41
N ASP A 166 -1.18 9.46 24.15
CA ASP A 166 -0.69 9.21 25.51
C ASP A 166 -1.68 9.71 26.58
#